data_AF-A0A1C7MYA5-F1
#
_entry.id   AF-A0A1C7MYA5-F1
#
_cell.length_a   1.000
_cell.length_b   1.000
_cell.length_c   1.000
_cell.angle_alpha   90.00
_cell.angle_beta   90.00
_cell.angle_gamma   90.00
#
_symmetry.space_group_name_H-M   'P 1'
#
loop_
_entity.id
_entity.type
_entity.pdbx_description
1 polymer ?
#
loop_
_entity_poly.entity_id
_entity_poly.type
_entity_poly.pdbx_seq_one_letter_code
_entity_poly.pdbx_strand_id
1 'polypeptide(L)'
;PHNMPFGVQWNSLLPQTANGQLTSAIQGIKYQVSGRLGRRKGASRTQVMRKSLGTFQFTSHKSLVDVGRHTFANKNGSITVKVWIASALFGVNALGSKMGKKAIESASKL
;
A
#
# COMPACT_ATOMS: atom_id res chain seq x y z
N PRO A 1 22.85 -24.41 12.16
CA PRO A 1 22.13 -23.62 11.14
C PRO A 1 20.62 -23.62 11.44
N HIS A 2 20.08 -22.50 11.90
CA HIS A 2 18.70 -22.37 12.38
C HIS A 2 17.76 -22.20 11.17
N ASN A 3 16.83 -23.14 10.98
CA ASN A 3 15.87 -23.17 9.89
C ASN A 3 14.66 -22.30 10.28
N MET A 4 14.45 -21.16 9.60
CA MET A 4 13.27 -20.32 9.84
C MET A 4 12.10 -20.86 8.99
N PRO A 5 10.90 -21.13 9.56
CA PRO A 5 9.82 -21.83 8.87
C PRO A 5 8.99 -20.96 7.91
N PHE A 6 9.50 -19.78 7.53
CA PHE A 6 8.84 -18.88 6.59
C PHE A 6 9.90 -18.32 5.64
N GLY A 7 10.08 -19.01 4.52
CA GLY A 7 10.61 -18.35 3.33
C GLY A 7 9.69 -17.18 3.03
N VAL A 8 10.21 -15.95 3.13
CA VAL A 8 9.47 -14.75 2.73
C VAL A 8 9.25 -14.85 1.23
N GLN A 9 8.11 -15.40 0.84
CA GLN A 9 7.72 -15.60 -0.54
C GLN A 9 7.25 -14.24 -1.06
N TRP A 10 8.18 -13.48 -1.65
CA TRP A 10 7.92 -12.13 -2.18
C TRP A 10 6.76 -12.07 -3.18
N ASN A 11 6.44 -13.18 -3.84
CA ASN A 11 5.31 -13.30 -4.76
C ASN A 11 3.93 -13.24 -4.08
N SER A 12 3.85 -13.34 -2.74
CA SER A 12 2.57 -13.32 -2.01
C SER A 12 2.20 -11.94 -1.45
N LEU A 13 3.05 -10.92 -1.66
CA LEU A 13 2.76 -9.52 -1.29
C LEU A 13 2.14 -8.72 -2.44
N LEU A 14 2.12 -9.29 -3.64
CA LEU A 14 1.31 -8.78 -4.74
C LEU A 14 -0.07 -9.44 -4.63
N PRO A 15 -1.15 -8.67 -4.78
CA PRO A 15 -2.50 -9.21 -4.70
C PRO A 15 -2.63 -10.37 -5.67
N GLN A 16 -2.76 -11.58 -5.10
CA GLN A 16 -3.05 -12.77 -5.86
C GLN A 16 -4.36 -12.50 -6.59
N THR A 17 -4.32 -12.57 -7.91
CA THR A 17 -5.47 -12.52 -8.81
C THR A 17 -6.32 -13.78 -8.63
N ALA A 18 -6.74 -14.08 -7.41
CA ALA A 18 -7.69 -15.13 -7.08
C ALA A 18 -9.08 -14.47 -6.95
N ASN A 19 -9.52 -13.85 -8.05
CA ASN A 19 -10.90 -13.48 -8.40
C ASN A 19 -10.81 -12.64 -9.67
N GLY A 20 -11.07 -13.25 -10.83
CA GLY A 20 -10.85 -12.69 -12.17
C GLY A 20 -11.69 -11.46 -12.56
N GLN A 21 -12.21 -10.69 -11.59
CA GLN A 21 -13.00 -9.49 -11.83
C GLN A 21 -12.43 -8.21 -11.22
N LEU A 22 -11.50 -8.30 -10.26
CA LEU A 22 -10.92 -7.11 -9.60
C LEU A 22 -9.42 -7.31 -9.43
N THR A 23 -8.61 -6.83 -10.38
CA THR A 23 -7.17 -6.71 -10.16
C THR A 23 -6.94 -5.46 -9.31
N SER A 24 -6.77 -5.65 -8.00
CA SER A 24 -6.22 -4.58 -7.17
C SER A 24 -4.74 -4.45 -7.53
N ALA A 25 -4.27 -3.25 -7.83
CA ALA A 25 -2.84 -3.00 -7.96
C ALA A 25 -2.44 -1.91 -6.97
N ILE A 26 -1.24 -2.02 -6.43
CA ILE A 26 -0.73 -1.04 -5.47
C ILE A 26 -0.47 0.27 -6.23
N GLN A 27 -1.25 1.30 -5.90
CA GLN A 27 -1.18 2.65 -6.48
C GLN A 27 -0.09 3.50 -5.82
N GLY A 28 0.18 3.24 -4.54
CA GLY A 28 1.22 3.95 -3.80
C GLY A 28 1.54 3.32 -2.46
N ILE A 29 2.78 3.52 -2.00
CA ILE A 29 3.24 3.14 -0.67
C ILE A 29 3.89 4.37 -0.02
N LYS A 30 3.44 4.68 1.20
CA LYS A 30 4.02 5.74 2.02
C LYS A 30 4.38 5.12 3.35
N TYR A 31 5.53 5.48 3.87
CA TYR A 31 5.90 5.09 5.22
C TYR A 31 6.54 6.26 5.96
N GLN A 32 6.35 6.25 7.26
CA GLN A 32 6.90 7.20 8.19
C GLN A 32 7.51 6.44 9.35
N VAL A 33 8.80 6.65 9.56
CA VAL A 33 9.53 6.16 10.71
C VAL A 33 9.78 7.34 11.64
N SER A 34 9.43 7.20 12.91
CA SER A 34 9.58 8.25 13.91
C SER A 34 10.16 7.69 15.20
N GLY A 35 11.01 8.47 15.86
CA GLY A 35 11.61 8.07 17.14
C GLY A 35 13.10 8.40 17.18
N ARG A 36 13.85 7.69 18.02
CA ARG A 36 15.29 7.95 18.23
C ARG A 36 16.13 7.16 17.23
N LEU A 37 16.23 7.69 16.01
CA LEU A 37 16.87 7.04 14.85
C LEU A 37 18.41 7.18 14.81
N GLY A 38 19.00 7.93 15.74
CA GLY A 38 20.44 8.12 15.83
C GLY A 38 21.19 6.80 16.09
N ARG A 39 22.30 6.60 15.36
CA ARG A 39 23.17 5.41 15.49
C ARG A 39 24.05 5.44 16.75
N ARG A 40 24.43 6.62 17.22
CA ARG A 40 25.28 6.78 18.41
C ARG A 40 24.45 6.57 19.67
N LYS A 41 24.99 5.80 20.62
CA LYS A 41 24.39 5.54 21.94
C LYS A 41 24.36 6.86 22.72
N GLY A 42 23.17 7.30 23.11
CA GLY A 42 22.97 8.57 23.82
C GLY A 42 21.60 9.17 23.57
N ALA A 43 21.31 10.30 24.22
CA ALA A 43 20.05 11.02 24.06
C ALA A 43 19.96 11.71 22.70
N SER A 44 19.66 10.93 21.65
CA SER A 44 19.33 11.48 20.34
C SER A 44 17.92 12.06 20.37
N ARG A 45 17.74 13.25 19.79
CA ARG A 45 16.40 13.85 19.61
C ARG A 45 15.55 12.96 18.69
N THR A 46 14.23 13.02 18.88
CA THR A 46 13.30 12.33 17.99
C THR A 46 13.42 12.87 16.57
N GLN A 47 13.61 11.98 15.61
CA GLN A 47 13.63 12.28 14.19
C GLN A 47 12.42 11.63 13.52
N VAL A 48 11.95 12.26 12.45
CA VAL A 48 10.87 11.75 11.61
C VAL A 48 11.40 11.63 10.19
N MET A 49 11.46 10.40 9.68
CA MET A 49 11.81 10.10 8.31
C MET A 49 10.55 9.66 7.57
N ARG A 50 10.27 10.29 6.44
CA ARG A 50 9.10 9.95 5.61
C ARG A 50 9.55 9.72 4.18
N LYS A 51 9.08 8.64 3.58
CA LYS A 51 9.18 8.43 2.13
C LYS A 51 7.83 7.98 1.58
N SER A 52 7.56 8.38 0.35
CA SER A 52 6.32 8.05 -0.37
C SER A 52 6.63 7.82 -1.83
N LEU A 53 5.99 6.83 -2.41
CA LEU A 53 6.01 6.52 -3.83
C LEU A 53 4.57 6.28 -4.29
N GLY A 54 4.22 6.81 -5.46
CA GLY A 54 2.87 6.70 -6.00
C GLY A 54 1.90 7.77 -5.48
N THR A 55 0.62 7.55 -5.71
CA THR A 55 -0.42 8.55 -5.47
C THR A 55 -1.38 8.12 -4.36
N PHE A 56 -1.81 9.09 -3.56
CA PHE A 56 -2.70 8.88 -2.42
C PHE A 56 -3.81 9.92 -2.44
N GLN A 57 -5.05 9.48 -2.28
CA GLN A 57 -6.22 10.37 -2.16
C GLN A 57 -6.74 10.41 -0.73
N PHE A 58 -5.92 10.91 0.21
CA PHE A 58 -6.27 10.93 1.64
C PHE A 58 -7.55 11.71 1.99
N THR A 59 -7.99 12.62 1.12
CA THR A 59 -9.21 13.41 1.30
C THR A 59 -10.48 12.71 0.82
N SER A 60 -10.35 11.59 0.10
CA SER A 60 -11.47 10.86 -0.48
C SER A 60 -11.81 9.64 0.37
N HIS A 61 -13.07 9.54 0.81
CA HIS A 61 -13.60 8.34 1.47
C HIS A 61 -13.72 7.13 0.54
N LYS A 62 -13.62 7.33 -0.78
CA LYS A 62 -13.60 6.26 -1.78
C LYS A 62 -12.20 5.70 -2.02
N SER A 63 -11.18 6.30 -1.42
CA SER A 63 -9.80 5.82 -1.57
C SER A 63 -9.59 4.57 -0.71
N LEU A 64 -9.02 3.53 -1.32
CA LEU A 64 -8.63 2.32 -0.61
C LEU A 64 -7.21 2.54 -0.08
N VAL A 65 -7.11 3.10 1.11
CA VAL A 65 -5.83 3.33 1.79
C VAL A 65 -5.80 2.60 3.12
N ASP A 66 -5.02 1.54 3.18
CA ASP A 66 -4.81 0.76 4.39
C ASP A 66 -3.66 1.32 5.20
N VAL A 67 -3.80 1.35 6.53
CA VAL A 67 -2.80 1.92 7.44
C VAL A 67 -2.40 0.92 8.51
N GLY A 68 -1.12 0.59 8.54
CA GLY A 68 -0.50 -0.19 9.61
C GLY A 68 0.37 0.69 10.49
N ARG A 69 0.34 0.47 11.81
CA ARG A 69 1.29 1.06 12.75
C ARG A 69 1.92 -0.04 13.59
N HIS A 70 3.24 0.02 13.72
CA HIS A 70 3.97 -0.81 14.66
C HIS A 70 4.99 0.03 15.42
N THR A 71 5.16 -0.28 16.71
CA THR A 71 6.12 0.37 17.58
C THR A 71 6.99 -0.70 18.21
N PHE A 72 8.30 -0.52 18.11
CA PHE A 72 9.28 -1.39 18.73
C PHE A 72 10.28 -0.55 19.54
N ALA A 73 10.92 -1.17 20.53
CA ALA A 73 11.94 -0.53 21.36
C ALA A 73 13.34 -0.91 20.89
N ASN A 74 14.26 0.05 20.91
CA ASN A 74 15.69 -0.15 20.70
C ASN A 74 16.45 0.38 21.94
N LYS A 75 17.74 0.07 22.06
CA LYS A 75 18.65 0.53 23.13
C LYS A 75 18.66 2.06 23.31
N ASN A 76 18.32 2.80 22.26
CA ASN A 76 18.25 4.26 22.28
C ASN A 76 16.84 4.81 22.64
N GLY A 77 15.81 3.97 22.63
CA GLY A 77 14.40 4.33 22.89
C GLY A 77 13.43 3.71 21.89
N SER A 78 12.17 4.16 21.91
CA SER A 78 11.11 3.65 21.03
C SER A 78 11.21 4.20 19.61
N ILE A 79 10.93 3.34 18.63
CA ILE A 79 10.78 3.67 17.22
C ILE A 79 9.39 3.21 16.77
N THR A 80 8.67 4.10 16.10
CA THR A 80 7.36 3.84 15.51
C THR A 80 7.46 3.91 14.00
N VAL A 81 6.91 2.90 13.34
CA VAL A 81 6.70 2.86 11.90
C VAL A 81 5.20 2.93 11.61
N LYS A 82 4.81 3.85 10.74
CA LYS A 82 3.47 3.91 10.13
C LYS A 82 3.63 3.67 8.64
N VAL A 83 2.81 2.80 8.07
CA VAL A 83 2.80 2.48 6.64
C VAL A 83 1.38 2.70 6.12
N TRP A 84 1.28 3.35 4.96
CA TRP A 84 0.06 3.51 4.19
C TRP A 84 0.23 2.81 2.85
N ILE A 85 -0.72 1.96 2.48
CA ILE A 85 -0.76 1.28 1.19
C ILE A 85 -2.02 1.75 0.49
N ALA A 86 -1.86 2.43 -0.64
CA ALA A 86 -2.97 2.79 -1.51
C ALA A 86 -3.15 1.71 -2.56
N SER A 87 -4.37 1.19 -2.67
CA SER A 87 -4.76 0.21 -3.66
C SER A 87 -5.68 0.86 -4.69
N ALA A 88 -5.35 0.72 -5.96
CA ALA A 88 -6.25 1.07 -7.06
C ALA A 88 -7.00 -0.17 -7.49
N LEU A 89 -8.33 -0.07 -7.57
CA LEU A 89 -9.17 -1.09 -8.15
C LEU A 89 -9.15 -0.93 -9.68
N PHE A 90 -8.23 -1.60 -10.36
CA PHE A 90 -8.22 -1.65 -11.81
C PHE A 90 -9.27 -2.67 -12.26
N GLY A 91 -10.38 -2.19 -12.81
CA GLY A 91 -11.43 -3.09 -13.32
C GLY A 91 -12.79 -2.43 -13.44
N VAL A 92 -13.25 -1.71 -12.42
CA VAL A 92 -14.60 -1.12 -12.43
C VAL A 92 -14.80 -0.05 -13.50
N ASN A 93 -13.82 0.84 -13.69
CA ASN A 93 -13.91 1.90 -14.72
C ASN A 93 -13.60 1.37 -16.13
N ALA A 94 -12.81 0.29 -16.24
CA ALA A 94 -12.49 -0.34 -17.52
C ALA A 94 -13.63 -1.25 -18.02
N LEU A 95 -14.35 -1.94 -17.13
CA LEU A 95 -15.57 -2.69 -17.48
C LEU A 95 -16.70 -1.74 -17.86
N GLY A 96 -16.93 -0.67 -17.07
CA GLY A 96 -17.98 0.31 -17.34
C GLY A 96 -17.82 1.00 -18.69
N SER A 97 -16.60 1.41 -19.04
CA SER A 97 -16.32 2.02 -20.35
C SER A 97 -16.42 1.03 -21.51
N LYS A 98 -16.06 -0.25 -21.34
CA LYS A 98 -16.23 -1.29 -22.37
C LYS A 98 -17.70 -1.70 -22.57
N MET A 99 -18.49 -1.79 -21.49
CA MET A 99 -19.93 -2.06 -21.57
C MET A 99 -20.70 -0.88 -22.17
N GLY A 100 -20.37 0.36 -21.78
CA GLY A 100 -20.96 1.55 -22.38
C GLY A 100 -20.70 1.64 -23.88
N LYS A 101 -19.48 1.36 -24.33
CA LYS A 101 -19.15 1.30 -25.77
C LYS A 101 -19.92 0.21 -26.51
N LYS A 102 -20.01 -1.00 -25.96
CA LYS A 102 -20.79 -2.09 -26.60
C LYS A 102 -22.29 -1.79 -26.67
N ALA A 103 -22.85 -1.15 -25.65
CA ALA A 103 -24.26 -0.75 -25.63
C ALA A 103 -24.56 0.31 -26.70
N ILE A 104 -23.69 1.32 -26.83
CA ILE A 104 -23.81 2.37 -27.86
C ILE A 104 -23.63 1.79 -29.26
N GLU A 105 -22.68 0.88 -29.46
CA GLU A 105 -22.41 0.25 -30.75
C GLU A 105 -23.51 -0.74 -31.19
N SER A 106 -24.24 -1.33 -30.22
CA SER A 106 -25.41 -2.16 -30.50
C SER A 106 -26.64 -1.31 -30.81
N ALA A 107 -26.78 -0.16 -30.14
CA ALA A 107 -27.87 0.79 -30.40
C ALA A 107 -27.72 1.55 -31.73
N SER A 108 -26.49 1.74 -32.23
CA SER A 108 -26.23 2.36 -33.54
C SER A 108 -26.37 1.41 -34.73
N LYS A 109 -26.68 0.13 -34.50
CA LYS A 109 -26.87 -0.90 -35.54
C LYS A 109 -28.35 -1.28 -35.74
N LEU A 110 -29.25 -0.59 -35.06
CA LEU A 110 -30.70 -0.57 -35.31
C LEU A 110 -31.05 0.72 -36.06
#